data_AF-A0A1W9TVJ8-F1
#
_entry.id   AF-A0A1W9TVJ8-F1
#
_cell.length_a   1.000
_cell.length_b   1.000
_cell.length_c   1.000
_cell.angle_alpha   90.00
_cell.angle_beta   90.00
_cell.angle_gamma   90.00
#
_symmetry.space_group_name_H-M   'P 1'
#
loop_
_entity.id
_entity.type
_entity.pdbx_description
1 polymer ?
#
loop_
_entity_poly.entity_id
_entity_poly.type
_entity_poly.pdbx_seq_one_letter_code
_entity_poly.pdbx_strand_id
1 'polypeptide(L)'
;MLPEFFQFHNPTKVIYGQGLAQDFAHELMMLGAEKFFIVSDKVINDLGLIKKITDGLESEGIKITGNYTEVGQDAEITVVKAIAEQAKATGAEGIIAVGGGSVIDAAKAANIIFSVGGDLMEDFSGAHLLTEPINPFVVIPTTAGTGSE
;
A
#
# COMPACT_ATOMS: atom_id res chain seq x y z
N MET A 1 -0.63 31.50 14.77
CA MET A 1 0.81 31.74 14.59
C MET A 1 1.50 30.41 14.72
N LEU A 2 2.33 30.02 13.75
CA LEU A 2 3.22 28.88 13.91
C LEU A 2 4.23 29.20 15.04
N PRO A 3 4.69 28.19 15.81
CA PRO A 3 5.68 28.40 16.87
C PRO A 3 6.98 28.99 16.32
N GLU A 4 7.78 29.56 17.23
CA GLU A 4 9.07 30.19 16.91
C GLU A 4 10.05 29.21 16.21
N PHE A 5 9.91 27.91 16.45
CA PHE A 5 10.58 26.85 15.71
C PHE A 5 9.59 25.75 15.31
N PHE A 6 9.63 25.31 14.05
CA PHE A 6 8.99 24.10 13.57
C PHE A 6 9.88 23.38 12.55
N GLN A 7 9.75 22.06 12.48
CA GLN A 7 10.38 21.22 11.47
C GLN A 7 9.29 20.37 10.80
N PHE A 8 9.29 20.34 9.47
CA PHE A 8 8.43 19.48 8.66
C PHE A 8 9.31 18.55 7.84
N HIS A 9 9.03 17.25 7.94
CA HIS A 9 9.70 16.22 7.15
C HIS A 9 8.63 15.25 6.65
N ASN A 10 8.51 15.14 5.33
CA ASN A 10 7.65 14.16 4.68
C ASN A 10 8.50 13.39 3.66
N PRO A 11 8.88 12.13 3.95
CA PRO A 11 9.69 11.33 3.04
C PRO A 11 8.88 10.74 1.87
N THR A 12 7.55 10.83 1.91
CA THR A 12 6.67 10.29 0.86
C THR A 12 6.84 11.08 -0.44
N LYS A 13 7.21 10.39 -1.53
CA LYS A 13 7.19 10.95 -2.88
C LYS A 13 5.76 10.99 -3.39
N VAL A 14 5.25 12.19 -3.67
CA VAL A 14 3.91 12.39 -4.23
C VAL A 14 4.03 12.69 -5.73
N ILE A 15 3.29 11.95 -6.55
CA ILE A 15 3.22 12.15 -8.00
C ILE A 15 1.77 12.38 -8.37
N TYR A 16 1.51 13.46 -9.11
CA TYR A 16 0.17 13.88 -9.48
C TYR A 16 0.08 14.17 -10.97
N GLY A 17 -0.96 13.66 -11.60
CA GLY A 17 -1.19 13.80 -13.03
C GLY A 17 -2.30 12.87 -13.51
N GLN A 18 -2.93 13.25 -14.62
CA GLN A 18 -3.94 12.41 -15.26
C GLN A 18 -3.28 11.20 -15.92
N GLY A 19 -3.83 10.00 -15.74
CA GLY A 19 -3.37 8.78 -16.39
C GLY A 19 -2.26 8.00 -15.66
N LEU A 20 -1.64 8.58 -14.63
CA LEU A 20 -0.49 7.98 -13.94
C LEU A 20 -0.76 6.63 -13.29
N ALA A 21 -2.01 6.33 -12.90
CA ALA A 21 -2.37 5.04 -12.31
C ALA A 21 -2.14 3.84 -13.27
N GLN A 22 -1.86 4.08 -14.55
CA GLN A 22 -1.52 3.03 -15.53
C GLN A 22 -0.05 3.07 -15.96
N ASP A 23 0.71 4.09 -15.53
CA ASP A 23 2.07 4.39 -16.01
C ASP A 23 2.91 4.88 -14.82
N PHE A 24 3.33 3.92 -14.01
CA PHE A 24 4.17 4.16 -12.83
C PHE A 24 5.14 3.01 -12.53
N ALA A 25 5.34 2.07 -13.46
CA ALA A 25 6.26 0.95 -13.26
C ALA A 25 7.70 1.41 -13.02
N HIS A 26 8.12 2.51 -13.64
CA HIS A 26 9.40 3.15 -13.37
C HIS A 26 9.59 3.49 -11.88
N GLU A 27 8.54 3.93 -11.19
CA GLU A 27 8.61 4.25 -9.77
C GLU A 27 8.79 2.99 -8.91
N LEU A 28 8.16 1.89 -9.30
CA LEU A 28 8.33 0.59 -8.64
C LEU A 28 9.75 0.05 -8.82
N MET A 29 10.31 0.17 -10.03
CA MET A 29 11.71 -0.21 -10.30
C MET A 29 12.70 0.63 -9.49
N MET A 30 12.43 1.93 -9.31
CA MET A 30 13.26 2.81 -8.46
C MET A 30 13.21 2.43 -6.97
N LEU A 31 12.16 1.74 -6.52
CA LEU A 31 12.06 1.15 -5.18
C LEU A 31 12.80 -0.19 -5.08
N GLY A 32 13.37 -0.71 -6.18
CA GLY A 32 14.14 -1.95 -6.21
C GLY A 32 13.29 -3.22 -6.10
N ALA A 33 12.00 -3.14 -6.45
CA ALA A 33 11.08 -4.27 -6.43
C ALA A 33 10.37 -4.44 -7.77
N GLU A 34 10.10 -5.70 -8.13
CA GLU A 34 9.45 -6.11 -9.39
C GLU A 34 8.17 -6.90 -9.13
N LYS A 35 7.98 -7.44 -7.91
CA LYS A 35 6.83 -8.28 -7.54
C LYS A 35 5.96 -7.58 -6.52
N PHE A 36 4.70 -7.30 -6.84
CA PHE A 36 3.80 -6.58 -5.93
C PHE A 36 2.50 -7.32 -5.68
N PHE A 37 1.99 -7.19 -4.45
CA PHE A 37 0.66 -7.63 -4.06
C PHE A 37 -0.29 -6.43 -3.99
N ILE A 38 -1.48 -6.54 -4.60
CA ILE A 38 -2.46 -5.45 -4.60
C ILE A 38 -3.45 -5.61 -3.46
N VAL A 39 -3.74 -4.51 -2.76
CA VAL A 39 -4.78 -4.42 -1.74
C VAL A 39 -5.81 -3.39 -2.17
N SER A 40 -7.09 -3.77 -2.13
CA SER A 40 -8.20 -2.96 -2.61
C SER A 40 -9.50 -3.33 -1.90
N ASP A 41 -10.54 -2.55 -2.13
CA ASP A 41 -11.92 -2.92 -1.83
C ASP A 41 -12.65 -3.47 -3.07
N LYS A 42 -13.86 -3.98 -2.81
CA LYS A 42 -14.70 -4.64 -3.80
C LYS A 42 -15.23 -3.66 -4.85
N VAL A 43 -15.48 -2.41 -4.46
CA VAL A 43 -16.02 -1.37 -5.34
C VAL A 43 -14.99 -1.03 -6.42
N ILE A 44 -13.75 -0.79 -6.02
CA ILE A 44 -12.63 -0.49 -6.94
C ILE A 44 -12.37 -1.67 -7.89
N ASN A 45 -12.46 -2.90 -7.38
CA ASN A 45 -12.33 -4.10 -8.21
C ASN A 45 -13.48 -4.24 -9.22
N ASP A 46 -14.73 -4.07 -8.79
CA ASP A 46 -15.92 -4.19 -9.63
C ASP A 46 -15.98 -3.09 -10.72
N LEU A 47 -15.36 -1.93 -10.47
CA LEU A 47 -15.15 -0.87 -11.46
C LEU A 47 -14.07 -1.20 -12.52
N GLY A 48 -13.38 -2.33 -12.37
CA GLY A 48 -12.31 -2.78 -13.27
C GLY A 48 -11.03 -1.94 -13.18
N LEU A 49 -10.87 -1.15 -12.11
CA LEU A 49 -9.70 -0.28 -11.93
C LEU A 49 -8.43 -1.09 -11.65
N ILE A 50 -8.54 -2.14 -10.83
CA ILE A 50 -7.42 -3.03 -10.55
C ILE A 50 -6.87 -3.62 -11.85
N LYS A 51 -7.74 -4.13 -12.73
CA LYS A 51 -7.31 -4.67 -14.01
C LYS A 51 -6.57 -3.63 -14.87
N LYS A 52 -7.06 -2.39 -14.95
CA LYS A 52 -6.40 -1.33 -15.71
C LYS A 52 -4.99 -1.03 -15.18
N ILE A 53 -4.83 -1.04 -13.86
CA ILE A 53 -3.54 -0.83 -13.20
C ILE A 53 -2.61 -2.00 -13.51
N THR A 54 -3.07 -3.25 -13.34
CA THR A 54 -2.24 -4.44 -13.59
C THR A 54 -1.81 -4.55 -15.04
N ASP A 55 -2.73 -4.28 -16.00
CA ASP A 55 -2.41 -4.35 -17.44
C ASP A 55 -1.27 -3.39 -17.81
N GLY A 56 -1.25 -2.18 -17.22
CA GLY A 56 -0.18 -1.19 -17.43
C GLY A 56 1.15 -1.68 -16.86
N LEU A 57 1.15 -2.10 -15.60
CA LEU A 57 2.34 -2.56 -14.88
C LEU A 57 2.99 -3.82 -15.51
N GLU A 58 2.19 -4.82 -15.87
CA GLU A 58 2.70 -6.07 -16.45
C GLU A 58 3.34 -5.85 -17.81
N SER A 59 2.88 -4.85 -18.58
CA SER A 59 3.48 -4.49 -19.86
C SER A 59 4.90 -3.92 -19.73
N GLU A 60 5.28 -3.46 -18.53
CA GLU A 60 6.56 -2.85 -18.21
C GLU A 60 7.45 -3.75 -17.32
N GLY A 61 7.09 -5.02 -17.16
CA GLY A 61 7.90 -6.01 -16.44
C GLY A 61 7.65 -6.10 -14.94
N ILE A 62 6.67 -5.36 -14.40
CA ILE A 62 6.23 -5.51 -13.01
C ILE A 62 5.24 -6.66 -12.92
N LYS A 63 5.52 -7.61 -12.02
CA LYS A 63 4.66 -8.77 -11.78
C LYS A 63 3.70 -8.51 -10.63
N ILE A 64 2.40 -8.68 -10.89
CA ILE A 64 1.40 -8.72 -9.83
C ILE A 64 1.25 -10.16 -9.34
N THR A 65 1.66 -10.41 -8.09
CA THR A 65 1.72 -11.79 -7.55
C THR A 65 0.38 -12.28 -7.02
N GLY A 66 -0.53 -11.35 -6.72
CA GLY A 66 -1.87 -11.62 -6.24
C GLY A 66 -2.59 -10.33 -5.87
N ASN A 67 -3.83 -10.46 -5.42
CA ASN A 67 -4.60 -9.35 -4.88
C ASN A 67 -5.52 -9.78 -3.73
N TYR A 68 -5.84 -8.82 -2.87
CA TYR A 68 -6.91 -8.90 -1.88
C TYR A 68 -7.86 -7.73 -2.10
N THR A 69 -9.08 -8.00 -2.56
CA THR A 69 -10.05 -6.97 -2.97
C THR A 69 -11.27 -6.89 -2.05
N GLU A 70 -11.22 -7.52 -0.88
CA GLU A 70 -12.37 -7.63 0.03
C GLU A 70 -12.17 -6.78 1.30
N VAL A 71 -11.36 -5.71 1.22
CA VAL A 71 -11.21 -4.79 2.35
C VAL A 71 -12.55 -4.07 2.59
N GLY A 72 -13.14 -4.32 3.76
CA GLY A 72 -14.32 -3.64 4.24
C GLY A 72 -14.02 -2.25 4.82
N GLN A 73 -15.08 -1.53 5.18
CA GLN A 73 -14.95 -0.37 6.06
C GLN A 73 -14.44 -0.83 7.43
N ASP A 74 -13.54 -0.04 8.04
CA ASP A 74 -12.93 -0.33 9.35
C ASP A 74 -12.37 -1.76 9.45
N ALA A 75 -11.42 -2.06 8.56
CA ALA A 75 -10.84 -3.39 8.40
C ALA A 75 -10.36 -3.99 9.73
N GLU A 76 -10.83 -5.20 10.02
CA GLU A 76 -10.42 -5.94 11.20
C GLU A 76 -8.96 -6.42 11.09
N ILE A 77 -8.32 -6.67 12.23
CA ILE A 77 -6.96 -7.21 12.28
C ILE A 77 -6.82 -8.57 11.57
N THR A 78 -7.90 -9.34 11.48
CA THR A 78 -7.95 -10.62 10.76
C THR A 78 -7.71 -10.41 9.25
N VAL A 79 -8.29 -9.36 8.68
CA VAL A 79 -8.08 -8.94 7.28
C VAL A 79 -6.62 -8.55 7.06
N VAL A 80 -6.06 -7.75 7.97
CA VAL A 80 -4.65 -7.32 7.91
C VAL A 80 -3.69 -8.52 7.91
N LYS A 81 -3.91 -9.49 8.80
CA LYS A 81 -3.11 -10.72 8.88
C LYS A 81 -3.24 -11.55 7.60
N ALA A 82 -4.45 -11.69 7.06
CA ALA A 82 -4.69 -12.42 5.81
C ALA A 82 -4.00 -11.78 4.60
N ILE A 83 -3.98 -10.44 4.52
CA ILE A 83 -3.27 -9.72 3.46
C ILE A 83 -1.77 -9.98 3.55
N ALA A 84 -1.19 -9.84 4.75
CA ALA A 84 0.25 -10.05 4.96
C ALA A 84 0.68 -11.48 4.62
N GLU A 85 -0.12 -12.47 5.01
CA GLU A 85 0.12 -13.89 4.69
C GLU A 85 0.08 -14.15 3.18
N GLN A 86 -0.93 -13.62 2.48
CA GLN A 86 -1.06 -13.80 1.03
C GLN A 86 0.04 -13.09 0.24
N ALA A 87 0.40 -11.86 0.62
CA ALA A 87 1.53 -11.14 0.02
C ALA A 87 2.83 -11.95 0.15
N LYS A 88 3.10 -12.49 1.34
CA LYS A 88 4.26 -13.34 1.59
C LYS A 88 4.23 -14.65 0.82
N ALA A 89 3.09 -15.35 0.81
CA ALA A 89 2.92 -16.65 0.16
C ALA A 89 3.07 -16.57 -1.37
N THR A 90 2.71 -15.44 -1.97
CA THR A 90 2.83 -15.21 -3.41
C THR A 90 4.22 -14.71 -3.83
N GLY A 91 5.13 -14.47 -2.86
CA GLY A 91 6.48 -13.99 -3.12
C GLY A 91 6.53 -12.52 -3.56
N ALA A 92 5.58 -11.71 -3.08
CA ALA A 92 5.64 -10.27 -3.26
C ALA A 92 6.89 -9.69 -2.58
N GLU A 93 7.36 -8.56 -3.11
CA GLU A 93 8.45 -7.74 -2.60
C GLU A 93 7.92 -6.40 -2.07
N GLY A 94 6.68 -6.02 -2.40
CA GLY A 94 6.01 -4.82 -1.90
C GLY A 94 4.48 -4.90 -2.02
N ILE A 95 3.80 -3.90 -1.46
CA ILE A 95 2.34 -3.78 -1.50
C ILE A 95 1.94 -2.51 -2.27
N ILE A 96 0.92 -2.65 -3.13
CA ILE A 96 0.24 -1.52 -3.78
C ILE A 96 -1.19 -1.44 -3.22
N ALA A 97 -1.50 -0.34 -2.52
CA ALA A 97 -2.84 -0.05 -2.02
C ALA A 97 -3.61 0.79 -3.04
N VAL A 98 -4.81 0.36 -3.43
CA VAL A 98 -5.69 1.08 -4.36
C VAL A 98 -7.06 1.24 -3.73
N GLY A 99 -7.38 2.45 -3.26
CA GLY A 99 -8.65 2.68 -2.58
C GLY A 99 -8.68 3.96 -1.73
N GLY A 100 -9.68 4.03 -0.85
CA GLY A 100 -9.78 5.10 0.15
C GLY A 100 -9.01 4.77 1.44
N GLY A 101 -9.18 5.60 2.47
CA GLY A 101 -8.47 5.48 3.75
C GLY A 101 -8.50 4.08 4.39
N SER A 102 -9.66 3.41 4.41
CA SER A 102 -9.76 2.06 4.99
C SER A 102 -8.85 1.03 4.29
N VAL A 103 -8.76 1.09 2.96
CA VAL A 103 -7.85 0.23 2.18
C VAL A 103 -6.40 0.57 2.50
N ILE A 104 -6.07 1.86 2.50
CA ILE A 104 -4.71 2.34 2.71
C ILE A 104 -4.21 1.94 4.11
N ASP A 105 -5.03 2.15 5.14
CA ASP A 105 -4.66 1.86 6.52
C ASP A 105 -4.54 0.35 6.77
N ALA A 106 -5.44 -0.45 6.21
CA ALA A 106 -5.33 -1.92 6.25
C ALA A 106 -4.05 -2.41 5.55
N ALA A 107 -3.74 -1.84 4.39
CA ALA A 107 -2.55 -2.20 3.61
C ALA A 107 -1.25 -1.77 4.31
N LYS A 108 -1.21 -0.60 4.97
CA LYS A 108 -0.07 -0.16 5.79
C LYS A 108 0.20 -1.13 6.93
N ALA A 109 -0.86 -1.47 7.68
CA ALA A 109 -0.78 -2.41 8.78
C ALA A 109 -0.31 -3.79 8.29
N ALA A 110 -0.79 -4.23 7.12
CA ALA A 110 -0.38 -5.49 6.52
C ALA A 110 1.08 -5.44 6.06
N ASN A 111 1.53 -4.31 5.53
CA ASN A 111 2.92 -4.12 5.10
C ASN A 111 3.91 -4.19 6.26
N ILE A 112 3.52 -3.70 7.45
CA ILE A 112 4.31 -3.88 8.68
C ILE A 112 4.52 -5.38 8.97
N ILE A 113 3.43 -6.13 9.09
CA ILE A 113 3.49 -7.58 9.40
C ILE A 113 4.24 -8.34 8.30
N PHE A 114 4.00 -7.98 7.04
CA PHE A 114 4.67 -8.57 5.87
C PHE A 114 6.19 -8.34 5.90
N SER A 115 6.64 -7.17 6.36
CA SER A 115 8.05 -6.79 6.35
C SER A 115 8.81 -7.35 7.53
N VAL A 116 8.27 -7.21 8.74
CA VAL A 116 9.01 -7.46 9.99
C VAL A 116 8.41 -8.56 10.85
N GLY A 117 7.24 -9.11 10.49
CA GLY A 117 6.52 -10.10 11.29
C GLY A 117 5.89 -9.47 12.55
N GLY A 118 5.79 -10.26 13.62
CA GLY A 118 5.26 -9.81 14.92
C GLY A 118 3.72 -9.77 15.00
N ASP A 119 3.22 -9.32 16.17
CA ASP A 119 1.81 -8.99 16.37
C ASP A 119 1.59 -7.47 16.33
N LEU A 120 0.65 -7.04 15.48
CA LEU A 120 0.39 -5.62 15.26
C LEU A 120 0.03 -4.84 16.53
N MET A 121 -0.73 -5.45 17.44
CA MET A 121 -1.24 -4.77 18.63
C MET A 121 -0.23 -4.78 19.76
N GLU A 122 0.53 -5.87 19.91
CA GLU A 122 1.53 -6.00 20.98
C GLU A 122 2.83 -5.27 20.63
N ASP A 123 3.31 -5.39 19.39
CA ASP A 123 4.64 -4.94 19.01
C ASP A 123 4.65 -3.52 18.40
N PHE A 124 3.55 -3.11 17.75
CA PHE A 124 3.52 -1.91 16.90
C PHE A 124 2.44 -0.89 17.27
N SER A 125 1.71 -1.09 18.37
CA SER A 125 0.75 -0.11 18.89
C SER A 125 1.46 0.98 19.71
N GLY A 126 1.75 2.12 19.08
CA GLY A 126 2.41 3.24 19.71
C GLY A 126 3.18 4.12 18.72
N ALA A 127 4.11 4.91 19.24
CA ALA A 127 4.97 5.78 18.43
C ALA A 127 6.41 5.25 18.42
N HIS A 128 7.09 5.35 17.27
CA HIS A 128 8.51 5.00 17.09
C HIS A 128 8.87 3.54 17.42
N LEU A 129 7.91 2.61 17.29
CA LEU A 129 8.14 1.17 17.52
C LEU A 129 8.70 0.45 16.27
N LEU A 130 8.47 1.00 15.08
CA LEU A 130 9.08 0.49 13.83
C LEU A 130 10.50 1.04 13.68
N THR A 131 11.50 0.20 13.97
CA THR A 131 12.92 0.55 13.88
C THR A 131 13.61 0.03 12.62
N GLU A 132 13.05 -1.01 12.01
CA GLU A 132 13.60 -1.66 10.82
C GLU A 132 12.98 -1.09 9.54
N PRO A 133 13.71 -1.08 8.41
CA PRO A 133 13.13 -0.78 7.10
C PRO A 133 11.97 -1.74 6.78
N ILE A 134 10.90 -1.20 6.19
CA ILE A 134 9.78 -1.99 5.68
C ILE A 134 9.85 -2.13 4.16
N ASN A 135 9.20 -3.16 3.64
CA ASN A 135 9.07 -3.41 2.21
C ASN A 135 8.40 -2.22 1.49
N PRO A 136 8.71 -2.01 0.19
CA PRO A 136 8.06 -1.01 -0.64
C PRO A 136 6.55 -0.95 -0.49
N PHE A 137 6.03 0.25 -0.26
CA PHE A 137 4.61 0.54 -0.11
C PHE A 137 4.21 1.68 -1.04
N VAL A 138 3.23 1.43 -1.90
CA VAL A 138 2.77 2.39 -2.91
C VAL A 138 1.26 2.56 -2.80
N VAL A 139 0.79 3.80 -2.93
CA VAL A 139 -0.62 4.14 -2.74
C VAL A 139 -1.18 4.82 -3.99
N ILE A 140 -2.34 4.35 -4.45
CA ILE A 140 -3.17 4.98 -5.47
C ILE A 140 -4.48 5.37 -4.78
N PRO A 141 -4.57 6.60 -4.21
CA PRO A 141 -5.75 7.03 -3.48
C PRO A 141 -6.92 7.26 -4.44
N THR A 142 -8.11 6.80 -4.06
CA THR A 142 -9.35 6.95 -4.87
C THR A 142 -10.33 7.95 -4.27
N THR A 143 -10.03 8.48 -3.07
CA THR A 143 -10.83 9.50 -2.39
C THR A 143 -9.96 10.70 -2.01
N ALA A 144 -10.53 11.91 -2.13
CA ALA A 144 -9.88 13.15 -1.71
C ALA A 144 -10.40 13.55 -0.33
N GLY A 145 -9.82 12.99 0.75
CA GLY A 145 -10.32 13.24 2.10
C GLY A 145 -9.35 12.95 3.24
N THR A 146 -8.82 11.73 3.34
CA THR A 146 -8.12 11.30 4.57
C THR A 146 -6.66 11.76 4.62
N GLY A 147 -6.00 11.94 3.48
CA GLY A 147 -4.56 12.16 3.42
C GLY A 147 -3.77 10.97 3.98
N SER A 148 -4.32 9.76 3.80
CA SER A 148 -3.69 8.52 4.30
C SER A 148 -2.57 8.05 3.37
N GLU A 149 -2.51 8.50 2.13
CA GLU A 149 -1.42 8.22 1.18
C GLU A 149 -0.05 8.76 1.64
#